data_AF-A0A2G6EPD5-F1
#
_entry.id   AF-A0A2G6EPD5-F1
#
_cell.length_a   1.000
_cell.length_b   1.000
_cell.length_c   1.000
_cell.angle_alpha   90.00
_cell.angle_beta   90.00
_cell.angle_gamma   90.00
#
_symmetry.space_group_name_H-M   'P 1'
#
loop_
_entity.id
_entity.type
_entity.pdbx_description
1 polymer ?
#
loop_
_entity_poly.entity_id
_entity_poly.type
_entity_poly.pdbx_seq_one_letter_code
_entity_poly.pdbx_strand_id
1 'polypeptide(L)'
;MSRDVVVLSATRSAIGGFGGSLSGNCIPTESRFPYVARVASIQAGLPMESVAMSVNRLCSSGLQAIVSTAQSIMLNDCDYGVGGGVEVMSRGTYLSPAMRSGARMGDSVMVDSMVATLTDPFGVGHMGITAENLAEKWDITREQQDEFAVESHRRAALAIEEGR
;
A
#
# COMPACT_ATOMS: atom_id res chain seq x y z
N MET A 1 24.95 22.58 9.68
CA MET A 1 24.48 22.24 8.32
C MET A 1 23.25 21.39 8.55
N SER A 2 22.04 21.93 8.33
CA SER A 2 20.81 21.26 8.78
C SER A 2 20.57 19.98 7.99
N ARG A 3 20.29 18.89 8.69
CA ARG A 3 20.06 17.56 8.13
C ARG A 3 18.56 17.34 7.95
N ASP A 4 17.94 18.16 7.10
CA ASP A 4 16.50 18.09 6.87
C ASP A 4 16.20 17.14 5.69
N VAL A 5 16.49 15.85 5.87
CA VAL A 5 16.01 14.80 4.96
C VAL A 5 14.92 14.06 5.72
N VAL A 6 13.67 14.38 5.43
CA VAL A 6 12.53 13.76 6.11
C VAL A 6 11.87 12.74 5.20
N VAL A 7 11.50 11.60 5.75
CA VAL A 7 11.20 10.36 5.03
C VAL A 7 9.93 9.77 5.68
N LEU A 8 8.68 10.22 5.36
CA LEU A 8 7.36 9.82 5.96
C LEU A 8 6.48 8.87 5.12
N SER A 9 6.27 7.60 5.41
CA SER A 9 5.20 6.83 4.77
C SER A 9 3.91 6.90 5.59
N ALA A 10 2.72 7.02 5.00
CA ALA A 10 1.51 7.30 5.79
C ALA A 10 0.25 6.57 5.32
N THR A 11 -0.51 6.03 6.29
CA THR A 11 -1.94 5.61 6.25
C THR A 11 -2.78 6.68 6.95
N ARG A 12 -3.81 7.20 6.26
CA ARG A 12 -4.99 8.03 6.64
C ARG A 12 -4.91 9.10 7.78
N SER A 13 -5.41 10.29 7.42
CA SER A 13 -5.51 11.60 8.09
C SER A 13 -6.06 11.68 9.53
N ALA A 14 -5.32 12.35 10.43
CA ALA A 14 -5.71 13.57 11.16
C ALA A 14 -4.57 14.07 12.09
N ILE A 15 -4.46 15.41 12.23
CA ILE A 15 -3.72 16.22 13.23
C ILE A 15 -2.21 16.52 12.96
N GLY A 16 -1.95 17.77 12.53
CA GLY A 16 -1.03 18.70 13.21
C GLY A 16 0.48 18.58 13.00
N GLY A 17 1.03 19.34 12.02
CA GLY A 17 2.42 19.79 11.94
C GLY A 17 3.49 18.70 11.70
N PHE A 18 4.59 19.07 11.04
CA PHE A 18 5.88 18.33 10.92
C PHE A 18 6.16 17.53 9.61
N GLY A 19 7.46 17.53 9.22
CA GLY A 19 8.12 17.41 7.89
C GLY A 19 8.21 16.05 7.15
N GLY A 20 8.49 16.10 5.80
CA GLY A 20 8.62 15.18 4.58
C GLY A 20 8.27 13.66 4.44
N SER A 21 7.58 13.23 3.35
CA SER A 21 6.89 11.91 3.14
C SER A 21 7.37 10.88 2.09
N LEU A 22 7.63 9.63 2.48
CA LEU A 22 7.51 8.36 1.73
C LEU A 22 6.05 7.83 1.47
N SER A 23 5.82 6.78 0.68
CA SER A 23 4.48 6.14 0.60
C SER A 23 4.56 4.72 0.07
N GLY A 24 3.94 3.77 0.77
CA GLY A 24 3.62 2.46 0.24
C GLY A 24 2.26 2.47 -0.44
N ASN A 25 2.20 2.35 -1.77
CA ASN A 25 0.97 2.09 -2.50
C ASN A 25 1.21 1.17 -3.69
N CYS A 26 0.21 0.37 -4.04
CA CYS A 26 0.37 -0.74 -4.99
C CYS A 26 -0.39 -0.48 -6.29
N ILE A 27 -1.59 0.10 -6.19
CA ILE A 27 -2.53 0.17 -7.32
C ILE A 27 -2.59 1.59 -7.89
N PRO A 28 -2.36 1.80 -9.20
CA PRO A 28 -2.59 3.08 -9.86
C PRO A 28 -4.05 3.55 -9.70
N THR A 29 -4.23 4.78 -9.23
CA THR A 29 -5.55 5.38 -8.98
C THR A 29 -5.79 6.70 -9.72
N GLU A 30 -4.72 7.41 -10.09
CA GLU A 30 -4.75 8.65 -10.88
C GLU A 30 -3.36 9.00 -11.42
N SER A 31 -3.25 10.06 -12.22
CA SER A 31 -2.00 10.49 -12.86
C SER A 31 -0.89 10.87 -11.88
N ARG A 32 -1.23 11.32 -10.66
CA ARG A 32 -0.26 11.67 -9.61
C ARG A 32 0.24 10.47 -8.81
N PHE A 33 -0.27 9.26 -9.09
CA PHE A 33 0.10 8.03 -8.40
C PHE A 33 1.62 7.83 -8.20
N PRO A 34 2.49 8.06 -9.20
CA PRO A 34 3.93 7.87 -9.02
C PRO A 34 4.55 8.78 -7.94
N TYR A 35 3.88 9.89 -7.61
CA TYR A 35 4.31 10.89 -6.65
C TYR A 35 3.48 10.86 -5.36
N VAL A 36 2.75 9.77 -5.07
CA VAL A 36 1.81 9.72 -3.94
C VAL A 36 2.46 10.13 -2.61
N ALA A 37 3.70 9.68 -2.35
CA ALA A 37 4.52 10.05 -1.21
C ALA A 37 4.72 11.57 -1.14
N ARG A 38 5.11 12.16 -2.28
CA ARG A 38 5.35 13.59 -2.38
C ARG A 38 4.07 14.42 -2.29
N VAL A 39 2.98 13.96 -2.88
CA VAL A 39 1.69 14.67 -2.82
C VAL A 39 1.16 14.65 -1.39
N ALA A 40 1.19 13.49 -0.72
CA ALA A 40 0.84 13.36 0.68
C ALA A 40 1.73 14.25 1.56
N SER A 41 3.05 14.28 1.27
CA SER A 41 4.02 15.15 1.95
C SER A 41 3.53 16.60 2.00
N ILE A 42 3.37 17.19 0.82
CA ILE A 42 3.14 18.62 0.70
C ILE A 42 1.74 18.97 1.22
N GLN A 43 0.74 18.11 1.00
CA GLN A 43 -0.61 18.32 1.50
C GLN A 43 -0.71 18.24 3.03
N ALA A 44 0.18 17.48 3.69
CA ALA A 44 0.28 17.44 5.14
C ALA A 44 1.01 18.66 5.74
N GLY A 45 1.50 19.59 4.92
CA GLY A 45 2.13 20.85 5.37
C GLY A 45 3.65 20.80 5.46
N LEU A 46 4.27 19.84 4.78
CA LEU A 46 5.71 19.63 4.83
C LEU A 46 6.43 20.58 3.87
N PRO A 47 7.69 20.96 4.18
CA PRO A 47 8.44 21.87 3.33
C PRO A 47 8.72 21.32 1.94
N MET A 48 8.91 22.21 0.95
CA MET A 48 9.23 21.82 -0.42
C MET A 48 10.64 21.23 -0.55
N GLU A 49 11.55 21.55 0.35
CA GLU A 49 12.88 20.96 0.44
C GLU A 49 12.87 19.55 1.04
N SER A 50 11.74 19.10 1.61
CA SER A 50 11.63 17.78 2.20
C SER A 50 11.77 16.66 1.15
N VAL A 51 12.22 15.48 1.57
CA VAL A 51 12.46 14.34 0.68
C VAL A 51 11.26 13.38 0.72
N ALA A 52 11.06 12.65 -0.37
CA ALA A 52 9.92 11.76 -0.53
C ALA A 52 10.26 10.60 -1.46
N MET A 53 9.79 9.40 -1.14
CA MET A 53 10.07 8.17 -1.90
C MET A 53 8.93 7.16 -1.73
N SER A 54 8.43 6.61 -2.83
CA SER A 54 7.43 5.55 -2.74
C SER A 54 8.10 4.18 -2.73
N VAL A 55 7.60 3.24 -1.94
CA VAL A 55 8.07 1.85 -1.92
C VAL A 55 6.91 0.94 -2.31
N ASN A 56 7.17 -0.08 -3.14
CA ASN A 56 6.18 -1.09 -3.45
C ASN A 56 6.72 -2.46 -3.04
N ARG A 57 6.08 -3.03 -2.02
CA ARG A 57 6.25 -4.40 -1.52
C ARG A 57 4.88 -5.04 -1.27
N LEU A 58 3.93 -4.78 -2.17
CA LEU A 58 2.54 -5.24 -2.10
C LEU A 58 1.89 -4.97 -0.73
N CYS A 59 1.20 -5.96 -0.15
CA CYS A 59 0.54 -5.85 1.16
C CYS A 59 1.47 -5.38 2.29
N SER A 60 2.79 -5.57 2.15
CA SER A 60 3.79 -5.17 3.14
C SER A 60 4.42 -3.80 2.89
N SER A 61 4.01 -3.07 1.85
CA SER A 61 4.58 -1.75 1.50
C SER A 61 4.54 -0.77 2.67
N GLY A 62 3.45 -0.79 3.44
CA GLY A 62 3.27 0.07 4.61
C GLY A 62 4.35 -0.16 5.67
N LEU A 63 4.55 -1.44 6.02
CA LEU A 63 5.56 -1.86 6.98
C LEU A 63 6.98 -1.67 6.45
N GLN A 64 7.22 -1.97 5.17
CA GLN A 64 8.51 -1.75 4.53
C GLN A 64 8.95 -0.30 4.66
N ALA A 65 8.01 0.65 4.53
CA ALA A 65 8.36 2.04 4.65
C ALA A 65 8.70 2.46 6.09
N ILE A 66 8.09 1.86 7.11
CA ILE A 66 8.53 1.97 8.51
C ILE A 66 9.95 1.45 8.67
N VAL A 67 10.24 0.27 8.13
CA VAL A 67 11.59 -0.32 8.18
C VAL A 67 12.62 0.58 7.50
N SER A 68 12.33 1.08 6.29
CA SER A 68 13.23 1.96 5.55
C SER A 68 13.48 3.28 6.30
N THR A 69 12.47 3.84 6.95
CA THR A 69 12.61 5.04 7.78
C THR A 69 13.51 4.79 8.99
N ALA A 70 13.27 3.69 9.71
CA ALA A 70 14.10 3.30 10.84
C ALA A 70 15.56 3.09 10.41
N GLN A 71 15.79 2.47 9.25
CA GLN A 71 17.13 2.30 8.68
C GLN A 71 17.80 3.63 8.36
N SER A 72 17.09 4.58 7.74
CA SER A 72 17.63 5.92 7.46
C SER A 72 18.05 6.65 8.74
N ILE A 73 17.27 6.53 9.81
CA ILE A 73 17.63 7.09 11.12
C ILE A 73 18.86 6.37 11.69
N MET A 74 18.87 5.03 11.68
CA MET A 74 19.98 4.23 12.19
C MET A 74 21.31 4.50 11.47
N LEU A 75 21.25 4.77 10.16
CA LEU A 75 22.42 5.07 9.32
C LEU A 75 22.84 6.54 9.40
N ASN A 76 22.12 7.38 10.15
CA ASN A 76 22.30 8.83 10.22
C ASN A 76 22.11 9.55 8.88
N ASP A 77 21.28 8.99 7.99
CA ASP A 77 20.84 9.66 6.76
C ASP A 77 19.77 10.72 7.08
N CYS A 78 19.01 10.54 8.16
CA CYS A 78 18.09 11.52 8.69
C CYS A 78 18.01 11.51 10.23
N ASP A 79 17.61 12.62 10.82
CA ASP A 79 17.37 12.73 12.27
C ASP A 79 15.94 12.27 12.65
N TYR A 80 14.99 12.40 11.71
CA TYR A 80 13.60 12.02 11.87
C TYR A 80 12.95 11.68 10.52
N GLY A 81 11.87 10.90 10.57
CA GLY A 81 11.06 10.48 9.43
C GLY A 81 9.84 9.73 9.95
N VAL A 82 8.96 9.31 9.05
CA VAL A 82 7.79 8.49 9.39
C VAL A 82 7.64 7.32 8.40
N GLY A 83 6.92 6.28 8.78
CA GLY A 83 6.63 5.14 7.92
C GLY A 83 5.15 4.73 8.03
N GLY A 84 4.60 4.08 7.01
CA GLY A 84 3.17 3.89 6.81
C GLY A 84 2.84 3.58 5.34
N GLY A 85 1.60 3.68 4.89
CA GLY A 85 1.26 3.47 3.47
C GLY A 85 -0.18 3.85 3.19
N VAL A 86 -0.53 4.19 1.95
CA VAL A 86 -1.88 4.60 1.60
C VAL A 86 -2.38 3.75 0.46
N GLU A 87 -3.64 3.35 0.50
CA GLU A 87 -4.25 2.60 -0.58
C GLU A 87 -5.73 2.97 -0.73
N VAL A 88 -6.20 3.01 -1.97
CA VAL A 88 -7.61 3.25 -2.29
C VAL A 88 -8.03 2.30 -3.40
N MET A 89 -8.30 1.05 -3.03
CA MET A 89 -8.66 -0.02 -3.97
C MET A 89 -9.91 0.32 -4.79
N SER A 90 -10.89 1.01 -4.19
CA SER A 90 -12.11 1.45 -4.89
C SER A 90 -11.86 2.43 -6.04
N ARG A 91 -10.66 3.02 -6.13
CA ARG A 91 -10.24 3.90 -7.23
C ARG A 91 -9.26 3.21 -8.20
N GLY A 92 -9.13 1.88 -8.14
CA GLY A 92 -8.27 1.13 -9.03
C GLY A 92 -8.59 1.41 -10.50
N THR A 93 -7.57 1.65 -11.31
CA THR A 93 -7.75 1.94 -12.75
C THR A 93 -7.78 0.66 -13.59
N TYR A 94 -8.38 0.74 -14.78
CA TYR A 94 -8.18 -0.25 -15.82
C TYR A 94 -7.03 0.19 -16.75
N LEU A 95 -6.17 -0.75 -17.12
CA LEU A 95 -5.09 -0.55 -18.09
C LEU A 95 -5.54 -1.06 -19.46
N SER A 96 -5.27 -0.28 -20.50
CA SER A 96 -5.37 -0.75 -21.88
C SER A 96 -3.98 -0.73 -22.52
N PRO A 97 -3.23 -1.84 -22.50
CA PRO A 97 -1.88 -1.88 -23.05
C PRO A 97 -1.83 -1.50 -24.53
N ALA A 98 -2.87 -1.87 -25.28
CA ALA A 98 -2.98 -1.59 -26.71
C ALA A 98 -3.25 -0.11 -27.03
N MET A 99 -3.78 0.69 -26.09
CA MET A 99 -4.17 2.07 -26.39
C MET A 99 -3.00 2.99 -26.74
N ARG A 100 -1.79 2.72 -26.22
CA ARG A 100 -0.62 3.57 -26.51
C ARG A 100 -0.16 3.46 -27.96
N SER A 101 -0.16 2.26 -28.54
CA SER A 101 0.30 1.98 -29.90
C SER A 101 -0.83 1.73 -30.90
N GLY A 102 -2.08 1.68 -30.43
CA GLY A 102 -3.26 1.30 -31.19
C GLY A 102 -3.49 -0.21 -31.23
N ALA A 103 -4.75 -0.63 -31.10
CA ALA A 103 -5.16 -2.04 -31.22
C ALA A 103 -5.25 -2.54 -32.68
N ARG A 104 -5.20 -1.62 -33.65
CA ARG A 104 -5.34 -1.84 -35.10
C ARG A 104 -6.66 -2.49 -35.54
N MET A 105 -6.93 -3.74 -35.15
CA MET A 105 -8.13 -4.50 -35.51
C MET A 105 -8.33 -5.69 -34.55
N GLY A 106 -9.58 -6.02 -34.21
CA GLY A 106 -9.94 -7.11 -33.30
C GLY A 106 -10.19 -6.67 -31.86
N ASP A 107 -10.48 -7.64 -31.00
CA ASP A 107 -10.79 -7.39 -29.58
C ASP A 107 -9.56 -6.90 -28.81
N SER A 108 -9.79 -6.06 -27.80
CA SER A 108 -8.75 -5.57 -26.89
C SER A 108 -9.18 -5.75 -25.44
N VAL A 109 -8.19 -6.05 -24.59
CA VAL A 109 -8.42 -6.33 -23.16
C VAL A 109 -8.22 -5.06 -22.34
N MET A 110 -9.18 -4.78 -21.47
CA MET A 110 -9.03 -3.85 -20.35
C MET A 110 -8.62 -4.66 -19.13
N VAL A 111 -7.42 -4.39 -18.60
CA VAL A 111 -6.86 -5.10 -17.44
C VAL A 111 -7.24 -4.34 -16.18
N ASP A 112 -7.98 -4.99 -15.28
CA ASP A 112 -8.25 -4.43 -13.95
C ASP A 112 -6.94 -4.41 -13.13
N SER A 113 -6.43 -3.21 -12.81
CA SER A 113 -5.16 -3.09 -12.08
C SER A 113 -5.23 -3.64 -10.66
N MET A 114 -6.42 -3.60 -10.03
CA MET A 114 -6.60 -4.15 -8.69
C MET A 114 -6.49 -5.67 -8.74
N VAL A 115 -7.22 -6.31 -9.66
CA VAL A 115 -7.16 -7.77 -9.82
C VAL A 115 -5.76 -8.21 -10.26
N ALA A 116 -5.12 -7.47 -11.16
CA ALA A 116 -3.74 -7.75 -11.57
C ALA A 116 -2.76 -7.68 -10.38
N THR A 117 -2.94 -6.74 -9.45
CA THR A 117 -2.14 -6.65 -8.22
C THR A 117 -2.41 -7.81 -7.25
N LEU A 118 -3.63 -8.34 -7.24
CA LEU A 118 -4.07 -9.47 -6.41
C LEU A 118 -3.87 -10.84 -7.09
N THR A 119 -3.15 -10.88 -8.21
CA THR A 119 -2.90 -12.11 -8.97
C THR A 119 -1.40 -12.37 -9.02
N ASP A 120 -1.03 -13.62 -8.72
CA ASP A 120 0.35 -14.06 -8.78
C ASP A 120 0.85 -13.98 -10.24
N PRO A 121 1.96 -13.26 -10.50
CA PRO A 121 2.48 -13.12 -11.85
C PRO A 121 3.19 -14.38 -12.36
N PHE A 122 3.38 -15.41 -11.52
CA PHE A 122 4.10 -16.65 -11.84
C PHE A 122 3.17 -17.84 -12.14
N GLY A 123 1.85 -17.61 -12.19
CA GLY A 123 0.88 -18.60 -12.66
C GLY A 123 0.11 -19.34 -11.58
N VAL A 124 0.25 -18.99 -10.29
CA VAL A 124 -0.59 -19.56 -9.23
C VAL A 124 -2.04 -19.04 -9.29
N GLY A 125 -2.25 -17.88 -9.88
CA GLY A 125 -3.56 -17.25 -10.01
C GLY A 125 -3.85 -16.24 -8.89
N HIS A 126 -5.13 -16.00 -8.60
CA HIS A 126 -5.56 -15.03 -7.59
C HIS A 126 -5.00 -15.38 -6.20
N MET A 127 -4.69 -14.40 -5.35
CA MET A 127 -4.18 -14.63 -3.99
C MET A 127 -5.11 -15.52 -3.13
N GLY A 128 -6.40 -15.59 -3.44
CA GLY A 128 -7.32 -16.54 -2.80
C GLY A 128 -6.90 -18.01 -3.02
N ILE A 129 -6.37 -18.34 -4.20
CA ILE A 129 -5.87 -19.69 -4.51
C ILE A 129 -4.62 -20.02 -3.68
N THR A 130 -3.76 -19.04 -3.41
CA THR A 130 -2.60 -19.27 -2.54
C THR A 130 -3.04 -19.55 -1.10
N ALA A 131 -4.13 -18.93 -0.64
CA ALA A 131 -4.74 -19.23 0.65
C ALA A 131 -5.34 -20.66 0.69
N GLU A 132 -6.06 -21.09 -0.36
CA GLU A 132 -6.58 -22.46 -0.46
C GLU A 132 -5.45 -23.50 -0.43
N ASN A 133 -4.36 -23.27 -1.17
CA ASN A 133 -3.19 -24.15 -1.16
C ASN A 133 -2.57 -24.28 0.25
N LEU A 134 -2.58 -23.21 1.04
CA LEU A 134 -2.13 -23.25 2.42
C LEU A 134 -3.12 -23.96 3.34
N ALA A 135 -4.43 -23.77 3.13
CA ALA A 135 -5.46 -24.45 3.88
C ALA A 135 -5.38 -25.97 3.69
N GLU A 136 -5.23 -26.44 2.45
CA GLU A 136 -5.03 -27.86 2.13
C GLU A 136 -3.71 -28.38 2.74
N LYS A 137 -2.59 -27.66 2.55
CA LYS A 137 -1.27 -28.09 3.03
C LYS A 137 -1.20 -28.27 4.55
N TRP A 138 -1.94 -27.46 5.29
CA TRP A 138 -1.89 -27.41 6.76
C TRP A 138 -3.17 -27.94 7.42
N ASP A 139 -4.03 -28.62 6.67
CA ASP A 139 -5.30 -29.19 7.14
C ASP A 139 -6.18 -28.17 7.89
N ILE A 140 -6.22 -26.92 7.41
CA ILE A 140 -7.02 -25.85 8.02
C ILE A 140 -8.46 -25.97 7.52
N THR A 141 -9.32 -26.50 8.38
CA THR A 141 -10.74 -26.72 8.08
C THR A 141 -11.49 -25.42 7.84
N ARG A 142 -12.62 -25.51 7.11
CA ARG A 142 -13.51 -24.38 6.88
C ARG A 142 -14.04 -23.82 8.21
N GLU A 143 -14.38 -24.69 9.15
CA GLU A 143 -14.91 -24.33 10.46
C GLU A 143 -13.89 -23.49 11.24
N GLN A 144 -12.60 -23.85 11.22
CA GLN A 144 -11.54 -23.07 11.86
C GLN A 144 -11.36 -21.68 11.23
N GLN A 145 -11.47 -21.58 9.90
CA GLN A 145 -11.40 -20.29 9.19
C GLN A 145 -12.58 -19.39 9.59
N ASP A 146 -13.78 -19.94 9.64
CA ASP A 146 -15.01 -19.22 10.01
C ASP A 146 -14.97 -18.78 11.48
N GLU A 147 -14.55 -19.66 12.40
CA GLU A 147 -14.39 -19.31 13.82
C GLU A 147 -13.40 -18.14 14.01
N PHE A 148 -12.26 -18.18 13.31
CA PHE A 148 -11.30 -17.08 13.34
C PHE A 148 -11.88 -15.78 12.78
N ALA A 149 -12.63 -15.84 11.68
CA ALA A 149 -13.26 -14.67 11.08
C ALA A 149 -14.30 -14.03 12.02
N VAL A 150 -15.15 -14.84 12.66
CA VAL A 150 -16.15 -14.36 13.63
C VAL A 150 -15.48 -13.69 14.82
N GLU A 151 -14.44 -14.30 15.37
CA GLU A 151 -13.70 -13.72 16.50
C GLU A 151 -13.00 -12.41 16.10
N SER A 152 -12.43 -12.34 14.90
CA SER A 152 -11.86 -11.11 14.36
C SER A 152 -12.90 -9.99 14.27
N HIS A 153 -14.08 -10.28 13.73
CA HIS A 153 -15.18 -9.31 13.65
C HIS A 153 -15.67 -8.86 15.04
N ARG A 154 -15.79 -9.80 15.98
CA ARG A 154 -16.19 -9.49 17.36
C ARG A 154 -15.19 -8.55 18.03
N ARG A 155 -13.89 -8.83 17.91
CA ARG A 155 -12.82 -7.96 18.45
C ARG A 155 -12.86 -6.58 17.83
N ALA A 156 -13.01 -6.50 16.50
CA ALA A 156 -13.08 -5.23 15.80
C ALA A 156 -14.29 -4.39 16.23
N ALA A 157 -15.47 -5.00 16.35
CA ALA A 157 -16.68 -4.31 16.79
C ALA A 157 -16.53 -3.76 18.22
N LEU A 158 -16.01 -4.59 19.14
CA LEU A 158 -15.77 -4.19 20.52
C LEU A 158 -14.74 -3.06 20.63
N ALA A 159 -13.61 -3.17 19.91
CA ALA A 159 -12.57 -2.15 19.88
C ALA A 159 -13.12 -0.78 19.43
N ILE A 160 -13.96 -0.78 18.39
CA ILE A 160 -14.64 0.44 17.90
C ILE A 160 -15.60 1.01 18.95
N GLU A 161 -16.41 0.17 19.58
CA GLU A 161 -17.35 0.59 20.63
C GLU A 161 -16.63 1.19 21.84
N GLU A 162 -15.50 0.61 22.23
CA GLU A 162 -14.67 1.08 23.34
C GLU A 162 -13.75 2.26 22.99
N GLY A 163 -13.64 2.61 21.71
CA GLY A 163 -12.77 3.68 21.20
C GLY A 163 -11.28 3.39 21.38
N ARG A 164 -10.87 2.12 21.24
CA ARG A 164 -9.47 1.67 21.39
C ARG A 164 -8.98 0.93 20.16
#